data_AF-A0A3S4IE34-F1
#
_entry.id   AF-A0A3S4IE34-F1
#
_cell.length_a   1.000
_cell.length_b   1.000
_cell.length_c   1.000
_cell.angle_alpha   90.00
_cell.angle_beta   90.00
_cell.angle_gamma   90.00
#
_symmetry.space_group_name_H-M   'P 1'
#
loop_
_entity.id
_entity.type
_entity.pdbx_description
1 polymer ?
#
loop_
_entity_poly.entity_id
_entity_poly.type
_entity_poly.pdbx_seq_one_letter_code
_entity_poly.pdbx_strand_id
1 'polypeptide(L)'
;MFGVLAEEPEQIEQSYASCQPWPEQVVLDGERETLGLYLTGHPINQYLKEIERYVGGVRLKDMHPTERGKVTTAAGLVIAARVMVTKRGNRIGICTLDDRSGRLEVMLFTDALDKYQQLLEKDRILSSADRSALMTSAGGLK
;
A
#
# COMPACT_ATOMS: atom_id res chain seq x y z
N MET A 1 36.67 -30.46 6.37
CA MET A 1 36.11 -31.11 5.16
C MET A 1 34.60 -30.90 5.25
N PHE A 2 34.07 -29.90 4.53
CA PHE A 2 32.62 -29.66 4.48
C PHE A 2 32.11 -30.28 3.17
N GLY A 3 31.39 -31.38 3.31
CA GLY A 3 30.83 -32.14 2.21
C GLY A 3 29.88 -33.17 2.79
N VAL A 4 28.66 -32.74 3.10
CA VAL A 4 27.55 -33.68 3.22
C VAL A 4 27.36 -34.22 1.81
N LEU A 5 27.65 -35.50 1.63
CA LEU A 5 27.29 -36.24 0.43
C LEU A 5 25.78 -36.10 0.30
N ALA A 6 25.32 -35.34 -0.68
CA ALA A 6 23.90 -35.21 -0.96
C ALA A 6 23.39 -36.59 -1.37
N GLU A 7 22.77 -37.27 -0.41
CA GLU A 7 21.83 -38.35 -0.63
C GLU A 7 20.72 -37.86 -1.56
N GLU A 8 20.21 -38.75 -2.41
CA GLU A 8 19.34 -38.44 -3.56
C GLU A 8 18.20 -37.47 -3.20
N PRO A 9 17.75 -36.60 -4.14
CA PRO A 9 16.81 -35.52 -3.85
C PRO A 9 15.53 -35.94 -3.09
N GLU A 10 15.11 -37.21 -3.21
CA GLU A 10 13.97 -37.78 -2.48
C GLU A 10 14.19 -37.90 -0.96
N GLN A 11 15.44 -38.08 -0.48
CA GLN A 11 15.75 -38.18 0.96
C GLN A 11 15.74 -36.81 1.66
N ILE A 12 15.93 -35.72 0.92
CA ILE A 12 15.89 -34.36 1.48
C ILE A 12 14.46 -33.94 1.85
N GLU A 13 13.45 -34.35 1.07
CA GLU A 13 12.04 -34.06 1.37
C GLU A 13 11.57 -34.68 2.69
N GLN A 14 12.13 -35.84 3.08
CA GLN A 14 11.79 -36.51 4.33
C GLN A 14 12.40 -35.87 5.60
N SER A 15 13.29 -34.87 5.44
CA SER A 15 14.01 -34.25 6.56
C SER A 15 13.31 -33.03 7.17
N TYR A 16 12.26 -32.51 6.54
CA TYR A 16 11.52 -31.36 7.07
C TYR A 16 10.50 -31.78 8.13
N ALA A 17 10.50 -31.08 9.26
CA ALA A 17 9.46 -31.25 10.25
C ALA A 17 8.11 -30.79 9.65
N SER A 18 7.10 -31.66 9.71
CA SER A 18 5.73 -31.27 9.41
C SER A 18 5.28 -30.22 10.44
N CYS A 19 4.99 -29.02 9.96
CA CYS A 19 4.54 -27.92 10.81
C CYS A 19 3.23 -27.34 10.26
N GLN A 20 2.48 -26.68 11.14
CA GLN A 20 1.28 -25.97 10.72
C GLN A 20 1.66 -24.76 9.85
N PRO A 21 0.92 -24.51 8.75
CA PRO A 21 1.11 -23.31 7.95
C PRO A 21 0.97 -22.05 8.81
N TRP A 22 1.75 -21.02 8.48
CA TRP A 22 1.62 -19.73 9.16
C TRP A 22 0.25 -19.08 8.87
N PRO A 23 -0.30 -18.32 9.84
CA PRO A 23 -1.44 -17.46 9.59
C PRO A 23 -1.15 -16.48 8.44
N GLU A 24 -2.17 -16.14 7.65
CA GLU A 24 -2.03 -15.28 6.47
C GLU A 24 -1.31 -13.96 6.79
N GLN A 25 -1.64 -13.32 7.91
CA GLN A 25 -1.00 -12.06 8.32
C GLN A 25 0.51 -12.19 8.51
N VAL A 26 0.98 -13.31 9.08
CA VAL A 26 2.42 -13.55 9.29
C VAL A 26 3.13 -13.74 7.95
N VAL A 27 2.49 -14.43 7.01
CA VAL A 27 3.02 -14.58 5.64
C VAL A 27 3.11 -13.22 4.97
N LEU A 28 2.04 -12.41 5.02
CA LEU A 28 2.00 -11.09 4.39
C LEU A 28 3.02 -10.13 5.00
N ASP A 29 3.20 -10.12 6.33
CA ASP A 29 4.23 -9.31 6.98
C ASP A 29 5.64 -9.75 6.56
N GLY A 30 5.88 -11.06 6.47
CA GLY A 30 7.13 -11.62 5.95
C GLY A 30 7.40 -11.24 4.49
N GLU A 31 6.39 -11.30 3.61
CA GLU A 31 6.51 -10.84 2.23
C GLU A 31 6.88 -9.35 2.16
N ARG A 32 6.20 -8.50 2.94
CA ARG A 32 6.52 -7.07 2.98
C ARG A 32 7.92 -6.79 3.50
N GLU A 33 8.36 -7.51 4.54
CA GLU A 33 9.68 -7.30 5.15
C GLU A 33 10.81 -7.78 4.22
N THR A 34 10.63 -8.93 3.58
CA THR A 34 11.67 -9.56 2.74
C THR A 34 11.70 -9.03 1.32
N LEU A 35 10.54 -8.82 0.69
CA LEU A 35 10.39 -8.42 -0.71
C LEU A 35 10.06 -6.93 -0.88
N GLY A 36 9.59 -6.26 0.18
CA GLY A 36 9.10 -4.88 0.09
C GLY A 36 7.70 -4.75 -0.54
N LEU A 37 7.02 -5.87 -0.79
CA LEU A 37 5.69 -5.94 -1.42
C LEU A 37 4.90 -7.15 -0.92
N TYR A 38 3.59 -7.12 -1.11
CA TYR A 38 2.71 -8.28 -0.88
C TYR A 38 2.53 -9.03 -2.20
N LEU A 39 2.89 -10.32 -2.23
CA LEU A 39 2.92 -11.15 -3.42
C LEU A 39 1.68 -12.06 -3.50
N THR A 40 1.42 -12.81 -2.43
CA THR A 40 0.33 -13.81 -2.42
C THR A 40 -1.02 -13.16 -2.10
N GLY A 41 -1.03 -12.09 -1.32
CA GLY A 41 -2.24 -11.38 -0.89
C GLY A 41 -2.06 -9.88 -0.78
N HIS A 42 -2.98 -9.22 -0.09
CA HIS A 42 -2.86 -7.81 0.27
C HIS A 42 -3.72 -7.52 1.51
N PRO A 43 -3.22 -6.80 2.54
CA PRO A 43 -4.00 -6.53 3.76
C PRO A 43 -5.32 -5.79 3.51
N ILE A 44 -5.42 -5.08 2.39
CA ILE A 44 -6.65 -4.38 1.97
C ILE A 44 -7.79 -5.33 1.60
N ASN A 45 -7.51 -6.61 1.31
CA ASN A 45 -8.49 -7.58 0.82
C ASN A 45 -9.69 -7.70 1.76
N GLN A 46 -9.45 -7.68 3.07
CA GLN A 46 -10.49 -7.77 4.10
C GLN A 46 -11.47 -6.57 4.08
N TYR A 47 -11.07 -5.43 3.49
CA TYR A 47 -11.83 -4.19 3.47
C TYR A 47 -12.38 -3.82 2.08
N LEU A 48 -12.16 -4.65 1.06
CA LEU A 48 -12.57 -4.33 -0.32
C LEU A 48 -14.07 -4.04 -0.44
N LYS A 49 -14.92 -4.80 0.28
CA LYS A 49 -16.38 -4.61 0.27
C LYS A 49 -16.80 -3.27 0.88
N GLU A 50 -16.07 -2.80 1.88
CA GLU A 50 -16.33 -1.51 2.53
C GLU A 50 -15.86 -0.37 1.64
N ILE A 51 -14.63 -0.50 1.10
CA ILE A 51 -14.04 0.48 0.18
C ILE A 51 -14.90 0.68 -1.07
N GLU A 52 -15.45 -0.40 -1.63
CA GLU A 52 -16.34 -0.34 -2.79
C GLU A 52 -17.53 0.60 -2.57
N ARG A 53 -18.09 0.62 -1.35
CA ARG A 53 -19.21 1.51 -0.99
C ARG A 53 -18.81 2.99 -0.93
N TYR A 54 -17.56 3.29 -0.58
CA TYR A 54 -17.08 4.67 -0.45
C TYR A 54 -16.47 5.23 -1.74
N VAL A 55 -15.88 4.35 -2.57
CA VAL A 55 -15.09 4.74 -3.76
C VAL A 55 -15.83 4.42 -5.07
N GLY A 56 -16.98 3.74 -5.00
CA GLY A 56 -17.75 3.36 -6.19
C GLY A 56 -17.02 2.35 -7.08
N GLY A 57 -16.12 1.54 -6.48
CA GLY A 57 -15.38 0.49 -7.16
C GLY A 57 -14.19 0.94 -8.01
N VAL A 58 -13.84 2.22 -8.02
CA VAL A 58 -12.67 2.73 -8.78
C VAL A 58 -11.37 2.26 -8.12
N ARG A 59 -10.52 1.58 -8.90
CA ARG A 59 -9.19 1.10 -8.49
C ARG A 59 -8.13 2.16 -8.70
N LEU A 60 -7.08 2.16 -7.88
CA LEU A 60 -6.02 3.18 -7.97
C LEU A 60 -5.31 3.18 -9.34
N LYS A 61 -5.11 2.01 -9.96
CA LYS A 61 -4.50 1.93 -11.31
C LYS A 61 -5.30 2.63 -12.41
N ASP A 62 -6.62 2.73 -12.22
CA ASP A 62 -7.55 3.29 -13.22
C ASP A 62 -7.83 4.77 -12.94
N MET A 63 -7.18 5.35 -11.91
CA MET A 63 -7.29 6.75 -11.57
C MET A 63 -6.42 7.60 -12.49
N HIS A 64 -7.09 8.54 -13.15
CA HIS A 64 -6.46 9.51 -14.03
C HIS A 64 -6.74 10.91 -13.49
N PRO A 65 -5.85 11.88 -13.75
CA PRO A 65 -6.11 13.28 -13.45
C PRO A 65 -7.43 13.70 -14.09
N THR A 66 -8.40 14.07 -13.26
CA THR A 66 -9.72 14.48 -13.72
C THR A 66 -9.74 15.97 -14.10
N GLU A 67 -10.68 16.32 -14.97
CA GLU A 67 -10.93 17.71 -15.34
C GLU A 67 -11.25 18.55 -14.10
N ARG A 68 -10.89 19.84 -14.14
CA ARG A 68 -11.13 20.79 -13.04
C ARG A 68 -12.59 20.73 -12.59
N GLY A 69 -12.79 20.37 -11.32
CA GLY A 69 -14.10 20.42 -10.66
C GLY A 69 -14.74 19.06 -10.38
N LYS A 70 -14.26 17.97 -10.99
CA LYS A 70 -14.74 16.62 -10.64
C LYS A 70 -14.01 16.12 -9.40
N VAL A 71 -14.79 15.72 -8.38
CA VAL A 71 -14.24 15.08 -7.18
C VAL A 71 -13.98 13.62 -7.49
N THR A 72 -12.77 13.15 -7.21
CA THR A 72 -12.42 11.73 -7.27
C THR A 72 -12.05 11.27 -5.88
N THR A 73 -12.70 10.19 -5.44
CA THR A 73 -12.39 9.54 -4.16
C THR A 73 -11.44 8.39 -4.42
N ALA A 74 -10.30 8.36 -3.74
CA ALA A 74 -9.37 7.26 -3.70
C ALA A 74 -9.38 6.62 -2.32
N ALA A 75 -9.23 5.30 -2.22
CA ALA A 75 -8.95 4.65 -0.95
C ALA A 75 -7.90 3.56 -1.11
N GLY A 76 -7.09 3.38 -0.08
CA GLY A 76 -6.00 2.41 -0.07
C GLY A 76 -5.42 2.22 1.32
N LEU A 77 -4.55 1.20 1.43
CA LEU A 77 -3.68 1.01 2.57
C LEU A 77 -2.53 2.02 2.51
N VAL A 78 -2.26 2.70 3.62
CA VAL A 78 -1.13 3.63 3.72
C VAL A 78 0.16 2.84 3.89
N ILE A 79 0.98 2.80 2.85
CA ILE A 79 2.28 2.11 2.90
C ILE A 79 3.41 3.04 3.33
N ALA A 80 3.25 4.35 3.13
CA ALA A 80 4.18 5.38 3.54
C ALA A 80 3.44 6.69 3.83
N ALA A 81 3.89 7.41 4.85
CA ALA A 81 3.41 8.75 5.18
C ALA A 81 4.56 9.60 5.71
N ARG A 82 4.63 10.86 5.28
CA ARG A 82 5.62 11.82 5.76
C ARG A 82 5.07 13.24 5.74
N VAL A 83 5.58 14.08 6.63
CA VAL A 83 5.31 15.51 6.63
C VAL A 83 6.58 16.24 6.24
N MET A 84 6.48 17.19 5.32
CA MET A 84 7.61 18.01 4.87
C MET A 84 7.26 19.49 4.85
N VAL A 85 8.29 20.34 4.96
CA VAL A 85 8.17 21.78 4.84
C VAL A 85 8.58 22.18 3.43
N THR A 86 7.70 22.87 2.72
CA THR A 86 7.96 23.41 1.38
C THR A 86 8.98 24.56 1.43
N LYS A 87 9.57 24.91 0.28
CA LYS A 87 10.47 26.07 0.17
C LYS A 87 9.84 27.40 0.62
N ARG A 88 8.50 27.48 0.62
CA ARG A 88 7.72 28.65 1.06
C ARG A 88 7.41 28.65 2.56
N GLY A 89 7.90 27.67 3.32
CA GLY A 89 7.68 27.54 4.76
C GLY A 89 6.39 26.79 5.16
N ASN A 90 5.51 26.48 4.21
CA ASN A 90 4.27 25.75 4.49
C ASN A 90 4.53 24.25 4.69
N ARG A 91 3.80 23.62 5.61
CA ARG A 91 3.84 22.17 5.86
C ARG A 91 2.88 21.45 4.91
N ILE A 92 3.33 20.35 4.32
CA ILE A 92 2.50 19.43 3.52
C ILE A 92 2.68 17.99 3.99
N GLY A 93 1.60 17.23 3.97
CA GLY A 93 1.61 15.79 4.17
C GLY A 93 1.68 15.09 2.83
N ILE A 94 2.46 14.02 2.74
CA ILE A 94 2.45 13.11 1.59
C ILE A 94 2.23 11.72 2.13
N CYS A 95 1.19 11.04 1.63
CA CYS A 95 0.99 9.62 1.87
C CYS A 95 0.89 8.86 0.55
N THR A 96 1.33 7.60 0.59
CA THR A 96 1.22 6.67 -0.52
C THR A 96 0.17 5.63 -0.17
N LEU A 97 -0.88 5.58 -0.99
CA LEU A 97 -1.97 4.61 -0.90
C LEU A 97 -1.68 3.44 -1.85
N ASP A 98 -1.96 2.22 -1.39
CA ASP A 98 -1.86 0.98 -2.16
C ASP A 98 -3.16 0.17 -2.03
N ASP A 99 -3.74 -0.25 -3.15
CA ASP A 99 -4.98 -1.03 -3.20
C ASP A 99 -4.83 -2.40 -3.87
N ARG A 100 -3.59 -2.93 -3.93
CA ARG A 100 -3.17 -4.09 -4.74
C ARG A 100 -3.11 -3.83 -6.24
N SER A 101 -3.92 -2.91 -6.79
CA SER A 101 -3.96 -2.64 -8.23
C SER A 101 -2.86 -1.67 -8.67
N GLY A 102 -2.50 -0.75 -7.79
CA GLY A 102 -1.49 0.26 -8.04
C GLY A 102 -1.24 1.12 -6.80
N ARG A 103 -0.35 2.10 -6.97
CA ARG A 103 0.02 3.06 -5.93
C ARG A 103 -0.35 4.47 -6.35
N LEU A 104 -0.88 5.24 -5.40
CA LEU A 104 -1.23 6.64 -5.60
C LEU A 104 -0.59 7.49 -4.50
N GLU A 105 0.11 8.57 -4.88
CA GLU A 105 0.55 9.57 -3.91
C GLU A 105 -0.54 10.62 -3.73
N VAL A 106 -0.92 10.84 -2.47
CA VAL A 106 -1.89 11.86 -2.06
C VAL A 106 -1.15 12.92 -1.26
N MET A 107 -1.34 14.17 -1.66
CA MET A 107 -0.75 15.34 -1.00
C MET A 107 -1.82 16.07 -0.20
N LEU A 108 -1.53 16.30 1.09
CA LEU A 108 -2.36 17.11 1.98
C LEU A 108 -1.70 18.47 2.16
N PHE A 109 -2.39 19.52 1.74
CA PHE A 109 -2.00 20.91 2.01
C PHE A 109 -2.21 21.27 3.47
N THR A 110 -1.60 22.38 3.92
CA THR A 110 -1.55 22.81 5.33
C THR A 110 -2.88 22.64 6.07
N ASP A 111 -3.98 23.20 5.54
CA ASP A 111 -5.28 23.16 6.21
C ASP A 111 -5.85 21.74 6.40
N ALA A 112 -5.61 20.85 5.43
CA ALA A 112 -6.00 19.45 5.52
C ALA A 112 -5.05 18.66 6.41
N LEU A 113 -3.74 18.95 6.33
CA LEU A 113 -2.73 18.33 7.16
C LEU A 113 -3.00 18.63 8.64
N ASP A 114 -3.22 19.88 9.02
CA ASP A 114 -3.41 20.24 10.43
C ASP A 114 -4.64 19.54 11.05
N LYS A 115 -5.65 19.21 10.24
CA LYS A 115 -6.85 18.46 10.68
C LYS A 115 -6.65 16.95 10.71
N TYR A 116 -5.95 16.40 9.72
CA TYR A 116 -5.92 14.95 9.47
C TYR A 116 -4.53 14.33 9.67
N GLN A 117 -3.54 15.07 10.17
CA GLN A 117 -2.17 14.57 10.36
C GLN A 117 -2.12 13.28 11.18
N GLN A 118 -2.96 13.16 12.21
CA GLN A 118 -3.04 11.96 13.05
C GLN A 118 -3.57 10.72 12.33
N LEU A 119 -4.22 10.89 11.17
CA LEU A 119 -4.71 9.80 10.34
C LEU A 119 -3.65 9.30 9.35
N LEU A 120 -2.59 10.08 9.11
CA LEU A 120 -1.47 9.74 8.21
C LEU A 120 -0.51 8.75 8.88
N GLU A 121 -1.01 7.58 9.23
CA GLU A 121 -0.25 6.50 9.85
C GLU A 121 -0.13 5.32 8.91
N LYS A 122 1.04 4.68 8.94
CA LYS A 122 1.31 3.45 8.20
C LYS A 122 0.35 2.34 8.63
N ASP A 123 0.01 1.46 7.69
CA ASP A 123 -0.82 0.28 7.91
C ASP A 123 -2.29 0.59 8.28
N ARG A 124 -2.74 1.83 8.08
CA ARG A 124 -4.16 2.22 8.16
C ARG A 124 -4.78 2.33 6.76
N ILE A 125 -6.09 2.17 6.71
CA ILE A 125 -6.86 2.45 5.49
C ILE A 125 -7.35 3.87 5.53
N LEU A 126 -7.07 4.59 4.45
CA LEU A 126 -7.52 5.95 4.25
C LEU A 126 -8.32 6.06 2.96
N SER A 127 -9.35 6.90 3.00
CA SER A 127 -10.04 7.40 1.81
C SER A 127 -9.83 8.90 1.69
N SER A 128 -9.36 9.36 0.55
CA SER A 128 -9.23 10.79 0.22
C SER A 128 -10.21 11.14 -0.89
N ALA A 129 -11.08 12.12 -0.65
CA ALA A 129 -11.90 12.74 -1.67
C ALA A 129 -11.29 14.10 -2.00
N ASP A 130 -10.64 14.22 -3.16
CA ASP A 130 -10.09 15.49 -3.60
C ASP A 130 -10.82 16.02 -4.83
N ARG A 131 -11.04 17.33 -4.82
CA ARG A 131 -11.58 18.13 -5.93
C ARG A 131 -10.44 18.66 -6.82
N SER A 132 -9.20 18.54 -6.35
CA SER A 132 -8.01 19.10 -6.99
C SER A 132 -7.30 18.08 -7.88
N ALA A 133 -6.85 18.54 -9.06
CA ALA A 133 -6.23 17.75 -10.11
C ALA A 133 -4.80 17.25 -9.77
N LEU A 134 -4.38 17.26 -8.51
CA LEU A 134 -3.05 16.83 -8.08
C LEU A 134 -3.09 15.42 -7.46
N MET A 135 -3.62 14.48 -8.23
CA MET A 135 -3.37 13.06 -8.02
C MET A 135 -2.10 12.73 -8.81
N THR A 136 -0.96 12.68 -8.13
CA THR A 136 0.27 12.23 -8.77
C THR A 136 0.29 10.71 -8.66
N SER A 137 -0.02 10.03 -9.76
CA SER A 137 0.22 8.59 -9.84
C SER A 137 1.74 8.37 -9.85
N ALA A 138 2.22 7.44 -9.04
CA ALA A 138 3.61 7.00 -9.07
C ALA A 138 3.83 6.11 -10.30
N GLY A 139 3.56 6.64 -11.49
CA GLY A 139 3.79 6.00 -12.78
C GLY A 139 5.16 6.37 -13.32
N GLY A 140 6.21 5.75 -12.75
CA GLY A 140 7.55 5.80 -13.30
C GLY A 140 7.96 4.43 -13.79
N LEU A 141 7.67 4.11 -15.04
CA LEU A 141 8.41 3.17 -15.88
C LEU A 141 8.19 3.58 -17.34
N LYS A 142 9.30 3.90 -18.02
CA LYS A 142 9.36 4.03 -19.47
C LYS A 142 8.99 2.72 -20.14
#